data_AF-A0A7S1X210-F1
#
_entry.id   AF-A0A7S1X210-F1
#
_cell.length_a   1.000
_cell.length_b   1.000
_cell.length_c   1.000
_cell.angle_alpha   90.00
_cell.angle_beta   90.00
_cell.angle_gamma   90.00
#
_symmetry.space_group_name_H-M   'P 1'
#
loop_
_entity.id
_entity.type
_entity.pdbx_description
1 polymer ?
#
loop_
_entity_poly.entity_id
_entity_poly.type
_entity_poly.pdbx_seq_one_letter_code
_entity_poly.pdbx_strand_id
1 'polypeptide(L)'
;VIVKAAKGAKAWEKAEDPIFALENGLPIDSQHYVDHYLEQPLSRIFEPIMKNPKELFTGDHTRAIAVSTPSSATGGMMRFAKKIKRCMGCKAALSPAAKDASLCEHCKGKEAEIYAASLNKANMLEDQFSALWTQCQRCQGSLHQDVLCTSRDCPIFYRRKKVQKDLTDAHDQLQRFAEEAW
;
A
#
# COMPACT_ATOMS: atom_id res chain seq x y z
N VAL A 1 12.62 6.53 7.05
CA VAL A 1 12.13 5.14 6.97
C VAL A 1 13.14 4.28 6.25
N ILE A 2 13.21 2.99 6.55
CA ILE A 2 14.13 2.07 5.87
C ILE A 2 13.40 1.46 4.67
N VAL A 3 13.89 1.75 3.46
CA VAL A 3 13.37 1.21 2.20
C VAL A 3 14.14 -0.05 1.78
N LYS A 4 13.53 -0.87 0.93
CA LYS A 4 14.23 -2.02 0.35
C LYS A 4 15.28 -1.53 -0.64
N ALA A 5 16.47 -2.12 -0.55
CA ALA A 5 17.58 -1.88 -1.46
C ALA A 5 18.24 -3.22 -1.86
N ALA A 6 19.32 -3.15 -2.63
CA ALA A 6 20.10 -4.32 -3.02
C ALA A 6 20.58 -5.12 -1.80
N LYS A 7 20.70 -6.45 -1.97
CA LYS A 7 21.19 -7.35 -0.92
C LYS A 7 22.60 -6.91 -0.50
N GLY A 8 22.79 -6.66 0.80
CA GLY A 8 24.06 -6.21 1.36
C GLY A 8 24.25 -4.69 1.40
N ALA A 9 23.29 -3.89 0.92
CA ALA A 9 23.32 -2.43 1.11
C ALA A 9 23.34 -2.08 2.61
N LYS A 10 24.08 -1.03 2.97
CA LYS A 10 24.24 -0.59 4.36
C LYS A 10 22.96 0.10 4.83
N ALA A 11 22.69 0.07 6.14
CA ALA A 11 21.45 0.63 6.68
C ALA A 11 21.28 2.14 6.40
N TRP A 12 22.37 2.91 6.42
CA TRP A 12 22.34 4.34 6.12
C TRP A 12 22.07 4.65 4.64
N GLU A 13 22.37 3.73 3.73
CA GLU A 13 22.04 3.85 2.29
C GLU A 13 20.56 3.56 2.01
N LYS A 14 19.84 2.97 2.97
CA LYS A 14 18.42 2.62 2.88
C LYS A 14 17.51 3.64 3.56
N ALA A 15 18.07 4.66 4.20
CA ALA A 15 17.29 5.62 4.96
C ALA A 15 16.73 6.71 4.05
N GLU A 16 15.40 6.81 4.00
CA GLU A 16 14.69 7.79 3.17
C GLU A 16 13.63 8.58 3.93
N ASP A 17 13.26 9.75 3.41
CA ASP A 17 12.12 10.52 3.95
C ASP A 17 10.79 9.78 3.66
N PRO A 18 9.85 9.71 4.63
CA PRO A 18 8.59 8.97 4.42
C PRO A 18 7.72 9.50 3.28
N ILE A 19 7.71 10.82 3.04
CA ILE A 19 6.93 11.42 1.95
C ILE A 19 7.62 11.10 0.63
N PHE A 20 8.94 11.28 0.57
CA PHE A 20 9.71 10.94 -0.62
C PHE A 20 9.54 9.47 -1.02
N ALA A 21 9.60 8.56 -0.03
CA ALA A 21 9.35 7.14 -0.24
C ALA A 21 7.93 6.86 -0.74
N LEU A 22 6.92 7.53 -0.20
CA LEU A 22 5.53 7.38 -0.64
C LEU A 22 5.30 7.90 -2.07
N GLU A 23 5.82 9.08 -2.39
CA GLU A 23 5.65 9.73 -3.70
C GLU A 23 6.33 8.93 -4.82
N ASN A 24 7.56 8.46 -4.58
CA ASN A 24 8.32 7.68 -5.55
C ASN A 24 7.96 6.18 -5.57
N GLY A 25 7.09 5.74 -4.66
CA GLY A 25 6.69 4.34 -4.53
C GLY A 25 7.84 3.42 -4.14
N LEU A 26 8.73 3.90 -3.26
CA LEU A 26 9.82 3.11 -2.70
C LEU A 26 9.25 2.09 -1.70
N PRO A 27 9.44 0.78 -1.91
CA PRO A 27 8.93 -0.23 -1.00
C PRO A 27 9.64 -0.17 0.35
N ILE A 28 8.87 -0.21 1.44
CA ILE A 28 9.40 -0.27 2.81
C ILE A 28 9.97 -1.66 3.08
N ASP A 29 11.11 -1.72 3.77
CA ASP A 29 11.71 -2.99 4.19
C ASP A 29 11.06 -3.50 5.48
N SER A 30 9.88 -4.12 5.34
CA SER A 30 9.14 -4.70 6.48
C SER A 30 9.97 -5.70 7.28
N GLN A 31 10.84 -6.46 6.64
CA GLN A 31 11.68 -7.46 7.32
C GLN A 31 12.68 -6.78 8.24
N HIS A 32 13.31 -5.68 7.81
CA HIS A 32 14.19 -4.90 8.66
C HIS A 32 13.49 -4.44 9.95
N TYR A 33 12.25 -3.98 9.85
CA TYR A 33 11.45 -3.56 11.01
C TYR A 33 11.10 -4.73 11.94
N VAL A 34 10.75 -5.90 11.38
CA VAL A 34 10.49 -7.10 12.17
C VAL A 34 11.74 -7.53 12.92
N ASP A 35 12.86 -7.74 12.23
CA ASP A 35 14.08 -8.32 12.80
C ASP A 35 14.74 -7.39 13.83
N HIS A 36 14.79 -6.08 13.55
CA HIS A 36 15.59 -5.14 14.36
C HIS A 36 14.79 -4.43 15.44
N TYR A 37 13.46 -4.29 15.29
CA TYR A 37 12.65 -3.51 16.23
C TYR A 37 11.59 -4.34 16.94
N LEU A 38 10.98 -5.34 16.28
CA LEU A 38 9.86 -6.09 16.86
C LEU A 38 10.29 -7.43 17.48
N GLU A 39 11.17 -8.17 16.83
CA GLU A 39 11.52 -9.54 17.22
C GLU A 39 12.11 -9.59 18.62
N GLN A 40 13.12 -8.76 18.93
CA GLN A 40 13.78 -8.79 20.23
C GLN A 40 12.87 -8.43 21.42
N PRO A 41 12.14 -7.30 21.44
CA PRO A 41 11.28 -6.97 22.58
C PRO A 41 10.14 -7.96 22.73
N LEU A 42 9.52 -8.40 21.63
CA LEU A 42 8.43 -9.38 21.70
C LEU A 42 8.95 -10.75 22.16
N SER A 43 10.10 -11.21 21.68
CA SER A 43 10.69 -12.46 22.15
C SER A 43 10.93 -12.44 23.66
N ARG A 44 11.44 -11.34 24.22
CA ARG A 44 11.64 -11.19 25.67
C ARG A 44 10.34 -11.26 26.47
N ILE A 45 9.25 -10.69 25.93
CA ILE A 45 7.93 -10.72 26.58
C ILE A 45 7.36 -12.14 26.56
N PHE A 46 7.55 -12.88 25.47
CA PHE A 46 6.95 -14.20 25.27
C PHE A 46 7.82 -15.36 25.76
N GLU A 47 9.13 -15.18 25.96
CA GLU A 47 10.05 -16.19 26.48
C GLU A 47 9.57 -16.91 27.76
N PRO A 48 8.99 -16.24 28.78
CA PRO A 48 8.44 -16.94 29.94
C PRO A 48 7.10 -17.66 29.68
N ILE A 49 6.41 -17.37 28.58
CA ILE A 49 5.07 -17.88 28.28
C ILE A 49 5.16 -19.08 27.31
N MET A 50 6.05 -19.04 26.33
CA MET A 50 6.16 -20.04 25.27
C MET A 50 7.57 -20.59 25.15
N LYS A 51 7.68 -21.88 24.82
CA LYS A 51 8.97 -22.59 24.69
C LYS A 51 9.87 -22.02 23.58
N ASN A 52 9.29 -21.47 22.51
CA ASN A 52 10.03 -20.94 21.38
C ASN A 52 9.37 -19.69 20.77
N PRO A 53 9.68 -18.48 21.26
CA PRO A 53 9.11 -17.22 20.74
C PRO A 53 9.36 -16.95 19.26
N LYS A 54 10.35 -17.60 18.64
CA LYS A 54 10.67 -17.42 17.21
C LYS A 54 9.58 -17.93 16.27
N GLU A 55 8.70 -18.81 16.75
CA GLU A 55 7.53 -19.27 15.99
C GLU A 55 6.53 -18.14 15.71
N LEU A 56 6.59 -17.02 16.43
CA LEU A 56 5.76 -15.85 16.13
C LEU A 56 6.17 -15.19 14.81
N PHE A 57 7.45 -15.21 14.47
CA PHE A 57 8.03 -14.52 13.31
C PHE A 57 8.30 -15.45 12.13
N THR A 58 8.27 -16.75 12.34
CA THR A 58 8.58 -17.77 11.33
C THR A 58 7.44 -18.78 11.24
N GLY A 59 7.02 -19.13 10.02
CA GLY A 59 5.99 -20.16 9.83
C GLY A 59 5.13 -19.94 8.59
N ASP A 60 4.06 -20.72 8.49
CA ASP A 60 3.12 -20.66 7.38
C ASP A 60 2.33 -19.35 7.35
N HIS A 61 2.06 -18.77 8.52
CA HIS A 61 1.34 -17.51 8.67
C HIS A 61 2.11 -16.28 8.19
N THR A 62 3.44 -16.36 8.08
CA THR A 62 4.28 -15.24 7.59
C THR A 62 4.67 -15.35 6.11
N ARG A 63 4.25 -16.42 5.41
CA ARG A 63 4.57 -16.62 3.98
C ARG A 63 3.87 -15.64 3.05
N ALA A 64 2.73 -15.08 3.46
CA ALA A 64 2.00 -14.11 2.67
C ALA A 64 2.48 -12.69 2.97
N ILE A 65 3.34 -12.15 2.08
CA ILE A 65 3.89 -10.79 2.24
C ILE A 65 3.30 -9.88 1.17
N ALA A 66 2.70 -8.77 1.61
CA ALA A 66 2.30 -7.68 0.72
C ALA A 66 3.50 -6.75 0.49
N VAL A 67 4.03 -6.73 -0.73
CA VAL A 67 5.11 -5.82 -1.12
C VAL A 67 4.61 -4.91 -2.22
N SER A 68 4.67 -3.59 -1.98
CA SER A 68 4.38 -2.60 -3.01
C SER A 68 5.36 -2.78 -4.17
N THR A 69 4.83 -2.87 -5.38
CA THR A 69 5.67 -2.95 -6.58
C THR A 69 6.30 -1.57 -6.82
N PRO A 70 7.63 -1.46 -6.99
CA PRO A 70 8.27 -0.18 -7.26
C PRO A 70 7.69 0.45 -8.51
N SER A 71 7.52 1.77 -8.49
CA SER A 71 6.94 2.49 -9.61
C SER A 71 7.93 2.55 -10.78
N SER A 72 7.42 2.79 -12.00
CA SER A 72 8.28 3.07 -13.16
C SER A 72 9.14 4.34 -12.95
N ALA A 73 8.73 5.22 -12.04
CA ALA A 73 9.47 6.42 -11.67
C ALA A 73 10.74 6.11 -10.85
N THR A 74 10.79 4.97 -10.15
CA THR A 74 11.95 4.51 -9.36
C THR A 74 13.20 4.23 -10.23
N GLY A 75 13.07 4.21 -11.56
CA GLY A 75 14.21 4.09 -12.49
C GLY A 75 14.74 2.66 -12.66
N GLY A 76 15.70 2.48 -13.57
CA GLY A 76 16.30 1.18 -13.86
C GLY A 76 15.41 0.21 -14.67
N MET A 77 15.46 -1.08 -14.34
CA MET A 77 14.76 -2.16 -15.09
C MET A 77 13.24 -1.95 -15.19
N MET A 78 12.60 -1.32 -14.20
CA MET A 78 11.16 -1.09 -14.18
C MET A 78 10.68 -0.09 -15.24
N ARG A 79 11.58 0.69 -15.86
CA ARG A 79 11.23 1.56 -17.00
C ARG A 79 10.98 0.79 -18.29
N PHE A 80 11.59 -0.38 -18.44
CA PHE A 80 11.45 -1.24 -19.62
C PHE A 80 10.39 -2.34 -19.44
N ALA A 81 9.80 -2.43 -18.25
CA ALA A 81 8.78 -3.42 -17.94
C ALA A 81 7.43 -3.05 -18.56
N LYS A 82 6.88 -3.92 -19.40
CA LYS A 82 5.51 -3.78 -19.91
C LYS A 82 4.51 -4.15 -18.80
N LYS A 83 3.64 -3.20 -18.43
CA LYS A 83 2.55 -3.46 -17.47
C LYS A 83 1.52 -4.40 -18.12
N ILE A 84 1.36 -5.59 -17.56
CA ILE A 84 0.32 -6.55 -17.94
C ILE A 84 -0.82 -6.45 -16.92
N LYS A 85 -2.06 -6.26 -17.39
CA LYS A 85 -3.24 -6.25 -16.51
C LYS A 85 -3.39 -7.64 -15.87
N ARG A 86 -3.70 -7.68 -14.58
CA ARG A 86 -3.98 -8.91 -13.85
C ARG A 86 -5.46 -8.95 -13.44
N CYS A 87 -6.03 -10.15 -13.43
CA CYS A 87 -7.39 -10.38 -12.94
C CYS A 87 -7.52 -9.88 -11.51
N MET A 88 -8.56 -9.11 -11.20
CA MET A 88 -8.79 -8.57 -9.84
C MET A 88 -9.08 -9.67 -8.81
N GLY A 89 -9.67 -10.80 -9.21
CA GLY A 89 -9.96 -11.92 -8.31
C GLY A 89 -8.73 -12.81 -8.06
N CYS A 90 -8.24 -13.50 -9.10
CA CYS A 90 -7.20 -14.52 -8.95
C CYS A 90 -5.76 -14.02 -9.22
N LYS A 91 -5.57 -12.74 -9.60
CA LYS A 91 -4.28 -12.14 -9.96
C LYS A 91 -3.56 -12.80 -11.16
N ALA A 92 -4.22 -13.68 -11.91
CA ALA A 92 -3.70 -14.24 -13.15
C ALA A 92 -3.48 -13.14 -14.20
N ALA A 93 -2.45 -13.30 -15.03
CA ALA A 93 -2.18 -12.38 -16.13
C ALA A 93 -3.30 -12.46 -17.18
N LEU A 94 -3.84 -11.31 -17.56
CA LEU A 94 -4.87 -11.23 -18.60
C LEU A 94 -4.22 -11.15 -19.98
N SER A 95 -4.89 -11.74 -20.98
CA SER A 95 -4.39 -11.74 -22.35
C SER A 95 -4.43 -10.31 -22.93
N PRO A 96 -3.50 -9.94 -23.83
CA PRO A 96 -3.50 -8.63 -24.47
C PRO A 96 -4.72 -8.38 -25.38
N ALA A 97 -5.46 -9.43 -25.75
CA ALA A 97 -6.66 -9.34 -26.58
C ALA A 97 -7.88 -8.85 -25.79
N ALA A 98 -7.94 -9.16 -24.49
CA ALA A 98 -8.98 -8.69 -23.58
C ALA A 98 -8.53 -7.40 -22.87
N LYS A 99 -8.24 -6.34 -23.64
CA LYS A 99 -7.68 -5.08 -23.12
C LYS A 99 -8.53 -4.46 -22.03
N ASP A 100 -9.85 -4.65 -22.09
CA ASP A 100 -10.81 -4.00 -21.19
C ASP A 100 -11.36 -4.94 -20.11
N ALA A 101 -10.92 -6.20 -20.09
CA ALA A 101 -11.36 -7.13 -19.07
C ALA A 101 -10.73 -6.80 -17.69
N SER A 102 -11.58 -6.65 -16.68
CA SER A 102 -11.19 -6.55 -15.26
C SER A 102 -10.91 -7.94 -14.65
N LEU A 103 -11.59 -8.97 -15.17
CA LEU A 103 -11.60 -10.34 -14.67
C LEU A 103 -11.28 -11.37 -15.76
N CYS A 104 -10.75 -12.53 -15.37
CA CYS A 104 -10.63 -13.67 -16.26
C CYS A 104 -11.96 -14.45 -16.34
N GLU A 105 -12.10 -15.31 -17.34
CA GLU A 105 -13.32 -16.13 -17.56
C GLU A 105 -13.75 -16.91 -16.32
N HIS A 106 -12.79 -17.47 -15.57
CA HIS A 106 -13.05 -18.19 -14.33
C HIS A 106 -13.60 -17.30 -13.20
N CYS A 107 -13.19 -16.02 -13.15
CA CYS A 107 -13.63 -15.09 -12.10
C CYS A 107 -14.89 -14.30 -12.48
N LYS A 108 -15.35 -14.38 -13.73
CA LYS A 108 -16.51 -13.62 -14.22
C LYS A 108 -17.80 -13.95 -13.47
N GLY A 109 -17.99 -15.22 -13.06
CA GLY A 109 -19.13 -15.62 -12.23
C GLY A 109 -19.16 -14.99 -10.82
N LYS A 110 -18.04 -14.44 -10.34
CA LYS A 110 -17.92 -13.76 -9.04
C LYS A 110 -17.76 -12.25 -9.16
N GLU A 111 -18.12 -11.68 -10.31
CA GLU A 111 -17.89 -10.27 -10.62
C GLU A 111 -18.57 -9.33 -9.63
N ALA A 112 -19.84 -9.57 -9.30
CA ALA A 112 -20.58 -8.75 -8.33
C ALA A 112 -19.92 -8.72 -6.95
N GLU A 113 -19.40 -9.86 -6.48
CA GLU A 113 -18.71 -9.97 -5.18
C GLU A 113 -17.39 -9.16 -5.19
N ILE A 114 -16.60 -9.29 -6.26
CA ILE A 114 -15.31 -8.59 -6.41
C ILE A 114 -15.53 -7.08 -6.57
N TYR A 115 -16.55 -6.68 -7.32
CA TYR A 115 -16.93 -5.29 -7.49
C TYR A 115 -17.38 -4.69 -6.16
N ALA A 116 -18.30 -5.36 -5.44
CA ALA A 116 -18.78 -4.90 -4.13
C ALA A 116 -17.64 -4.76 -3.11
N ALA A 117 -16.69 -5.70 -3.08
CA ALA A 117 -15.51 -5.60 -2.23
C ALA A 117 -14.62 -4.40 -2.58
N SER A 118 -14.44 -4.13 -3.88
CA SER A 118 -13.65 -2.98 -4.36
C SER A 118 -14.34 -1.65 -4.06
N LEU A 119 -15.67 -1.59 -4.22
CA LEU A 119 -16.50 -0.43 -3.90
C LEU A 119 -16.47 -0.11 -2.41
N ASN A 120 -16.67 -1.11 -1.56
CA ASN A 120 -16.59 -0.94 -0.10
C ASN A 120 -15.22 -0.41 0.34
N LYS A 121 -14.14 -0.87 -0.30
CA LYS A 121 -12.79 -0.37 -0.02
C LYS A 121 -12.64 1.10 -0.41
N ALA A 122 -13.15 1.51 -1.57
CA ALA A 122 -13.11 2.90 -2.00
C ALA A 122 -13.92 3.79 -1.05
N ASN A 123 -15.15 3.42 -0.72
CA ASN A 123 -16.00 4.14 0.23
C ASN A 123 -15.30 4.35 1.58
N MET A 124 -14.69 3.30 2.13
CA MET A 124 -13.92 3.40 3.37
C MET A 124 -12.74 4.40 3.27
N LEU A 125 -12.06 4.44 2.11
CA LEU A 125 -10.97 5.38 1.87
C LEU A 125 -11.47 6.82 1.68
N GLU A 126 -12.63 7.02 1.06
CA GLU A 126 -13.29 8.32 0.93
C GLU A 126 -13.69 8.91 2.29
N ASP A 127 -14.26 8.08 3.17
CA ASP A 127 -14.60 8.48 4.54
C ASP A 127 -13.35 8.92 5.32
N GLN A 128 -12.28 8.12 5.23
CA GLN A 128 -11.01 8.45 5.88
C GLN A 128 -10.37 9.71 5.29
N PHE A 129 -10.42 9.87 3.97
CA PHE A 129 -9.90 11.05 3.29
C PHE A 129 -10.63 12.30 3.80
N SER A 130 -11.96 12.27 3.79
CA SER A 130 -12.81 13.37 4.23
C SER A 130 -12.53 13.74 5.68
N ALA A 131 -12.52 12.75 6.58
CA ALA A 131 -12.26 12.96 8.00
C ALA A 131 -10.88 13.60 8.27
N LEU A 132 -9.82 13.09 7.63
CA LEU A 132 -8.46 13.58 7.86
C LEU A 132 -8.23 14.98 7.29
N TRP A 133 -8.74 15.26 6.08
CA TRP A 133 -8.55 16.56 5.45
C TRP A 133 -9.39 17.65 6.09
N THR A 134 -10.63 17.37 6.48
CA THR A 134 -11.44 18.30 7.27
C THR A 134 -10.81 18.58 8.63
N GLN A 135 -10.22 17.57 9.30
CA GLN A 135 -9.51 17.80 10.57
C GLN A 135 -8.30 18.73 10.39
N CYS A 136 -7.58 18.61 9.28
CA CYS A 136 -6.49 19.53 8.96
C CYS A 136 -6.97 20.98 8.76
N GLN A 137 -8.09 21.18 8.05
CA GLN A 137 -8.68 22.52 7.85
C GLN A 137 -9.11 23.14 9.18
N ARG A 138 -9.75 22.34 10.07
CA ARG A 138 -10.11 22.78 11.43
C ARG A 138 -8.89 23.16 12.26
N CYS A 139 -7.82 22.37 12.18
CA CYS A 139 -6.56 22.65 12.88
C CYS A 139 -5.88 23.93 12.36
N GLN A 140 -5.99 24.23 11.06
CA GLN A 140 -5.47 25.47 10.46
C GLN A 140 -6.33 26.69 10.80
N GLY A 141 -7.64 26.49 11.01
CA GLY A 141 -8.61 27.57 11.25
C GLY A 141 -9.08 28.28 9.98
N SER A 142 -8.72 27.79 8.79
CA SER A 142 -9.14 28.33 7.50
C SER A 142 -9.79 27.24 6.65
N LEU A 143 -10.93 27.58 6.05
CA LEU A 143 -11.65 26.72 5.09
C LEU A 143 -11.40 27.14 3.63
N HIS A 144 -10.80 28.31 3.42
CA HIS A 144 -10.65 28.92 2.10
C HIS A 144 -9.21 28.95 1.59
N GLN A 145 -8.24 28.57 2.44
CA GLN A 145 -6.83 28.52 2.10
C GLN A 145 -6.33 27.08 2.09
N ASP A 146 -5.26 26.85 1.35
CA ASP A 146 -4.61 25.55 1.30
C ASP A 146 -3.97 25.18 2.65
N VAL A 147 -4.04 23.89 2.98
CA VAL A 147 -3.41 23.35 4.20
C VAL A 147 -1.92 23.09 3.97
N LEU A 148 -1.06 24.07 4.29
CA LEU A 148 0.40 23.99 4.13
C LEU A 148 1.15 23.47 5.38
N CYS A 149 0.52 22.67 6.22
CA CYS A 149 1.12 22.12 7.43
C CYS A 149 2.21 21.07 7.13
N THR A 150 3.36 21.16 7.81
CA THR A 150 4.52 20.25 7.70
C THR A 150 4.93 19.59 9.04
N SER A 151 4.06 19.66 10.06
CA SER A 151 4.35 19.10 11.40
C SER A 151 4.57 17.58 11.33
N ARG A 152 5.80 17.14 11.58
CA ARG A 152 6.19 15.72 11.54
C ARG A 152 5.71 14.91 12.74
N ASP A 153 5.44 15.58 13.86
CA ASP A 153 4.90 14.98 15.09
C ASP A 153 3.37 14.80 15.03
N CYS A 154 2.71 15.41 14.05
CA CYS A 154 1.28 15.25 13.86
C CYS A 154 0.96 13.85 13.30
N PRO A 155 0.12 13.04 13.96
CA PRO A 155 -0.22 11.71 13.47
C PRO A 155 -1.01 11.74 12.15
N ILE A 156 -1.62 12.86 11.79
CA ILE A 156 -2.40 13.04 10.55
C ILE A 156 -1.48 13.35 9.35
N PHE A 157 -0.29 13.91 9.58
CA PHE A 157 0.54 14.48 8.52
C PHE A 157 0.91 13.48 7.42
N TYR A 158 1.43 12.30 7.79
CA TYR A 158 1.73 11.23 6.83
C TYR A 158 0.46 10.46 6.40
N ARG A 159 -0.52 10.30 7.31
CA ARG A 159 -1.76 9.57 7.04
C ARG A 159 -2.59 10.20 5.93
N ARG A 160 -2.77 11.52 5.94
CA ARG A 160 -3.56 12.23 4.90
C ARG A 160 -2.97 12.04 3.49
N LYS A 161 -1.63 12.02 3.38
CA LYS A 161 -0.92 11.79 2.11
C LYS A 161 -1.04 10.34 1.65
N LYS A 162 -0.94 9.40 2.60
CA LYS A 162 -1.17 7.97 2.32
C LYS A 162 -2.58 7.69 1.82
N VAL A 163 -3.59 8.17 2.56
CA VAL A 163 -5.01 7.95 2.20
C VAL A 163 -5.35 8.60 0.86
N GLN A 164 -4.80 9.79 0.57
CA GLN A 164 -4.94 10.41 -0.74
C GLN A 164 -4.45 9.49 -1.87
N LYS A 165 -3.25 8.92 -1.73
CA LYS A 165 -2.69 7.99 -2.73
C LYS A 165 -3.49 6.68 -2.82
N ASP A 166 -3.80 6.07 -1.67
CA ASP A 166 -4.54 4.82 -1.60
C ASP A 166 -5.95 4.96 -2.20
N LEU A 167 -6.59 6.13 -2.04
CA LEU A 167 -7.89 6.45 -2.64
C LEU A 167 -7.80 6.57 -4.16
N THR A 168 -6.81 7.30 -4.69
CA THR A 168 -6.56 7.37 -6.14
C THR A 168 -6.37 5.97 -6.73
N ASP A 169 -5.53 5.13 -6.10
CA ASP A 169 -5.31 3.75 -6.55
C ASP A 169 -6.59 2.89 -6.49
N ALA A 170 -7.48 3.14 -5.52
CA ALA A 170 -8.75 2.43 -5.39
C ALA A 170 -9.78 2.88 -6.44
N HIS A 171 -9.83 4.18 -6.77
CA HIS A 171 -10.65 4.70 -7.87
C HIS A 171 -10.18 4.17 -9.22
N ASP A 172 -8.88 4.14 -9.48
CA ASP A 172 -8.31 3.55 -10.70
C ASP A 172 -8.68 2.06 -10.84
N GLN A 173 -8.77 1.34 -9.70
CA GLN A 173 -9.23 -0.06 -9.68
C GLN A 173 -10.72 -0.19 -10.01
N LEU A 174 -11.57 0.70 -9.50
CA LEU A 174 -12.99 0.71 -9.78
C LEU A 174 -13.30 1.08 -11.23
N GLN A 175 -12.56 2.03 -11.81
CA GLN A 175 -12.69 2.39 -13.22
C GLN A 175 -12.48 1.20 -14.17
N ARG A 176 -11.78 0.14 -13.74
CA ARG A 176 -11.64 -1.07 -14.55
C ARG A 176 -12.95 -1.82 -14.77
N PHE A 177 -13.96 -1.61 -13.93
CA PHE A 177 -15.30 -2.22 -14.06
C PHE A 177 -16.29 -1.31 -14.78
N ALA A 178 -15.93 -0.03 -15.00
CA ALA A 178 -16.76 0.86 -15.77
C ALA A 178 -16.69 0.44 -17.24
N GLU A 179 -17.74 -0.22 -17.73
CA GLU A 179 -18.09 -0.10 -19.13
C GLU A 179 -18.42 1.39 -19.38
N GLU A 180 -17.91 1.97 -20.47
CA GLU A 180 -18.33 3.30 -20.93
C GLU A 180 -19.82 3.25 -21.27
N ALA A 181 -20.68 3.35 -20.25
CA ALA A 181 -22.13 3.33 -20.37
C ALA A 181 -22.66 4.77 -20.42
N TRP A 182 -22.33 5.47 -21.51
CA TRP A 182 -22.90 6.77 -21.86
C TRP A 182 -23.00 6.87 -23.38
#